data_AF-A0A0V1F3C0-F1
#
_entry.id   AF-A0A0V1F3C0-F1
#
_cell.length_a   1.000
_cell.length_b   1.000
_cell.length_c   1.000
_cell.angle_alpha   90.00
_cell.angle_beta   90.00
_cell.angle_gamma   90.00
#
_symmetry.space_group_name_H-M   'P 1'
#
loop_
_entity.id
_entity.type
_entity.pdbx_description
1 polymer ?
#
loop_
_entity_poly.entity_id
_entity_poly.type
_entity_poly.pdbx_seq_one_letter_code
_entity_poly.pdbx_strand_id
1 'polypeptide(L)'
;MGRLPDILKSLKPFLKIAEDMSGCDVAVEYWCLHYVLREALRSDTSSRKCQSFTIYVLSYLHKLENENKVDERLNSKTVAQKYVKHVALDFFQKADKLDHSGRFSLTIVELFIRASNLITVLSVFGDIDDWVSS
;
A
#
# COMPACT_ATOMS: atom_id res chain seq x y z
N MET A 1 -12.18 1.24 -12.69
CA MET A 1 -12.32 0.15 -11.70
C MET A 1 -13.81 -0.14 -11.46
N GLY A 2 -14.28 -1.38 -11.63
CA GLY A 2 -15.68 -1.74 -11.37
C GLY A 2 -16.07 -1.51 -9.90
N ARG A 3 -17.37 -1.41 -9.59
CA ARG A 3 -17.84 -1.18 -8.21
C ARG A 3 -17.24 -2.21 -7.25
N LEU A 4 -16.38 -1.74 -6.34
CA LEU A 4 -15.82 -2.56 -5.26
C LEU A 4 -16.97 -3.09 -4.39
N PRO A 5 -16.99 -4.40 -4.04
CA PRO A 5 -17.93 -4.94 -3.05
C PRO A 5 -17.91 -4.12 -1.75
N ASP A 6 -19.06 -3.99 -1.09
CA ASP A 6 -19.18 -3.17 0.13
C ASP A 6 -18.22 -3.62 1.24
N ILE A 7 -17.96 -4.93 1.34
CA ILE A 7 -17.04 -5.52 2.31
C ILE A 7 -15.58 -5.10 2.11
N LEU A 8 -15.22 -4.63 0.91
CA LEU A 8 -13.86 -4.20 0.55
C LEU A 8 -13.71 -2.68 0.58
N LYS A 9 -14.73 -1.91 1.03
CA LYS A 9 -14.67 -0.44 1.07
C LYS A 9 -13.50 0.10 1.87
N SER A 10 -13.10 -0.59 2.94
CA SER A 10 -11.93 -0.24 3.76
C SER A 10 -10.61 -0.31 2.98
N LEU A 11 -10.56 -1.03 1.86
CA LEU A 11 -9.35 -1.18 1.04
C LEU A 11 -9.13 -0.06 0.03
N LYS A 12 -10.13 0.82 -0.15
CA LYS A 12 -10.07 1.95 -1.10
C LYS A 12 -8.84 2.86 -0.91
N PRO A 13 -8.41 3.23 0.31
CA PRO A 13 -7.24 4.10 0.47
C PRO A 13 -5.95 3.48 -0.08
N PHE A 14 -5.76 2.17 0.10
CA PHE A 14 -4.59 1.45 -0.38
C PHE A 14 -4.61 1.25 -1.90
N LEU A 15 -5.78 0.95 -2.46
CA LEU A 15 -5.98 0.94 -3.92
C LEU A 15 -5.69 2.30 -4.54
N LYS A 16 -6.06 3.40 -3.86
CA LYS A 16 -5.79 4.74 -4.34
C LYS A 16 -4.28 5.05 -4.36
N ILE A 17 -3.56 4.65 -3.33
CA ILE A 17 -2.09 4.79 -3.30
C ILE A 17 -1.47 3.96 -4.42
N ALA A 18 -1.91 2.73 -4.64
CA ALA A 18 -1.41 1.90 -5.74
C ALA A 18 -1.64 2.54 -7.12
N GLU A 19 -2.83 3.08 -7.36
CA GLU A 19 -3.16 3.81 -8.59
C GLU A 19 -2.27 5.03 -8.79
N ASP A 20 -2.07 5.84 -7.75
CA ASP A 20 -1.25 7.05 -7.81
C ASP A 20 0.24 6.76 -8.02
N MET A 21 0.71 5.58 -7.57
CA MET A 21 2.10 5.14 -7.72
C MET A 21 2.33 4.34 -9.00
N SER A 22 1.28 4.03 -9.76
CA SER A 22 1.39 3.21 -10.96
C SER A 22 2.29 3.86 -12.00
N GLY A 23 3.36 3.16 -12.38
CA GLY A 23 4.42 3.66 -13.26
C GLY A 23 5.40 4.67 -12.65
N CYS A 24 5.06 5.32 -11.53
CA CYS A 24 5.97 6.24 -10.81
C CYS A 24 6.83 5.52 -9.78
N ASP A 25 6.22 4.65 -8.97
CA ASP A 25 6.88 3.83 -7.95
C ASP A 25 6.22 2.45 -7.89
N VAL A 26 6.70 1.57 -8.77
CA VAL A 26 6.19 0.20 -8.93
C VAL A 26 6.32 -0.61 -7.63
N ALA A 27 7.32 -0.33 -6.79
CA ALA A 27 7.48 -1.03 -5.52
C ALA A 27 6.36 -0.67 -4.53
N VAL A 28 6.01 0.62 -4.40
CA VAL A 28 4.90 1.04 -3.54
C VAL A 28 3.55 0.53 -4.08
N GLU A 29 3.35 0.62 -5.40
CA GLU A 29 2.18 0.03 -6.08
C GLU A 29 2.01 -1.45 -5.72
N TYR A 30 3.08 -2.23 -5.93
CA TYR A 30 3.09 -3.67 -5.69
C TYR A 30 2.74 -4.01 -4.24
N TRP A 31 3.38 -3.39 -3.25
CA TRP A 31 3.14 -3.73 -1.83
C TRP A 31 1.78 -3.24 -1.32
N CYS A 32 1.26 -2.13 -1.84
CA CYS A 32 -0.11 -1.72 -1.54
C CYS A 32 -1.13 -2.73 -2.08
N LEU A 33 -0.93 -3.24 -3.31
CA LEU A 33 -1.79 -4.26 -3.89
C LEU A 33 -1.65 -5.61 -3.18
N HIS A 34 -0.46 -5.97 -2.72
CA HIS A 34 -0.24 -7.17 -1.93
C HIS A 34 -0.96 -7.11 -0.57
N TYR A 35 -0.97 -5.94 0.08
CA TYR A 35 -1.79 -5.71 1.29
C TYR A 35 -3.29 -5.86 0.98
N VAL A 36 -3.77 -5.21 -0.09
CA VAL A 36 -5.17 -5.31 -0.53
C VAL A 36 -5.57 -6.75 -0.80
N LEU A 37 -4.73 -7.52 -1.49
CA LEU A 37 -4.99 -8.93 -1.78
C LEU A 37 -5.12 -9.74 -0.49
N ARG A 38 -4.19 -9.55 0.46
CA ARG A 38 -4.21 -10.24 1.75
C ARG A 38 -5.48 -9.95 2.53
N GLU A 39 -5.86 -8.68 2.66
CA GLU A 39 -7.06 -8.31 3.41
C GLU A 39 -8.35 -8.71 2.69
N ALA A 40 -8.38 -8.68 1.35
CA ALA A 40 -9.50 -9.19 0.56
C ALA A 40 -9.69 -10.71 0.72
N LEU A 41 -8.59 -11.47 0.80
CA LEU A 41 -8.64 -12.92 1.07
C LEU A 41 -9.13 -13.23 2.50
N ARG A 42 -8.87 -12.34 3.46
CA ARG A 42 -9.41 -12.46 4.83
C ARG A 42 -10.89 -12.08 4.91
N SER A 43 -11.35 -11.22 4.00
CA SER A 43 -12.70 -10.66 3.97
C SER A 43 -13.63 -11.50 3.09
N ASP A 44 -14.23 -12.55 3.67
CA ASP A 44 -15.20 -13.48 3.07
C ASP A 44 -14.95 -13.88 1.60
N THR A 45 -14.31 -15.05 1.44
CA THR A 45 -14.00 -15.67 0.14
C THR A 45 -15.21 -16.29 -0.56
N SER A 46 -16.40 -16.29 0.05
CA SER A 46 -17.57 -17.02 -0.46
C SER A 46 -18.27 -16.28 -1.60
N SER A 47 -18.15 -14.95 -1.66
CA SER A 47 -18.77 -14.15 -2.70
C SER A 47 -18.01 -14.23 -4.02
N ARG A 48 -18.71 -14.63 -5.10
CA ARG A 48 -18.15 -14.67 -6.47
C ARG A 48 -17.52 -13.34 -6.88
N LYS A 49 -18.07 -12.20 -6.43
CA LYS A 49 -17.52 -10.87 -6.74
C LYS A 49 -16.17 -10.62 -6.04
N CYS A 50 -16.02 -11.06 -4.79
CA CYS A 50 -14.75 -10.96 -4.06
C CYS A 50 -13.71 -11.88 -4.70
N GLN A 51 -14.09 -13.12 -5.07
CA GLN A 51 -13.19 -14.05 -5.78
C GLN A 51 -12.68 -13.46 -7.10
N SER A 52 -13.56 -12.92 -7.94
CA SER A 52 -13.13 -12.30 -9.21
C SER A 52 -12.20 -11.12 -9.00
N PHE A 53 -12.44 -10.29 -7.96
CA PHE A 53 -11.55 -9.19 -7.61
C PHE A 53 -10.17 -9.69 -7.17
N THR A 54 -10.12 -10.67 -6.27
CA THR A 54 -8.88 -11.28 -5.78
C THR A 54 -8.07 -11.90 -6.92
N ILE A 55 -8.72 -12.64 -7.82
CA ILE A 55 -8.05 -13.24 -8.99
C ILE A 55 -7.46 -12.15 -9.90
N TYR A 56 -8.19 -11.06 -10.10
CA TYR A 56 -7.71 -9.92 -10.88
C TYR A 56 -6.47 -9.28 -10.25
N VAL A 57 -6.51 -8.98 -8.95
CA VAL A 57 -5.37 -8.37 -8.23
C VAL A 57 -4.16 -9.30 -8.25
N LEU A 58 -4.36 -10.61 -8.02
CA LEU A 58 -3.29 -11.60 -8.08
C LEU A 58 -2.64 -11.66 -9.46
N SER A 59 -3.44 -11.69 -10.52
CA SER A 59 -2.94 -11.71 -11.90
C SER A 59 -2.12 -10.46 -12.23
N TYR A 60 -2.56 -9.31 -11.72
CA TYR A 60 -1.84 -8.05 -11.90
C TYR A 60 -0.52 -8.01 -11.10
N LEU A 61 -0.50 -8.50 -9.86
CA LEU A 61 0.74 -8.65 -9.08
C LEU A 61 1.75 -9.53 -9.81
N HIS A 62 1.33 -10.68 -10.34
CA HIS A 62 2.21 -11.54 -11.14
C HIS A 62 2.72 -10.86 -12.41
N LYS A 63 1.92 -9.98 -13.03
CA LYS A 63 2.40 -9.16 -14.15
C LYS A 63 3.52 -8.22 -13.70
N LEU A 64 3.33 -7.48 -12.60
CA LEU A 64 4.33 -6.57 -12.06
C LEU A 64 5.64 -7.31 -11.70
N GLU A 65 5.55 -8.48 -11.05
CA GLU A 65 6.72 -9.31 -10.74
C GLU A 65 7.49 -9.72 -12.00
N ASN A 66 6.76 -10.14 -13.03
CA ASN A 66 7.36 -10.58 -14.29
C ASN A 66 8.05 -9.44 -15.06
N GLU A 67 7.51 -8.23 -14.97
CA GLU A 67 8.07 -7.03 -15.59
C GLU A 67 9.27 -6.47 -14.80
N ASN A 68 9.40 -6.81 -13.51
CA ASN A 68 10.38 -6.23 -12.59
C ASN A 68 11.23 -7.28 -11.83
N LYS A 69 11.57 -8.40 -12.49
CA LYS A 69 12.21 -9.59 -11.89
C LYS A 69 13.53 -9.35 -11.16
N VAL A 70 14.23 -8.26 -11.46
CA VAL A 70 15.53 -7.93 -10.85
C VAL A 70 15.43 -6.85 -9.77
N ASP A 71 14.25 -6.27 -9.54
CA ASP A 71 14.06 -5.24 -8.53
C ASP A 71 13.97 -5.87 -7.13
N GLU A 72 15.03 -5.70 -6.34
CA GLU A 72 15.07 -6.21 -4.97
C GLU A 72 13.97 -5.61 -4.07
N ARG A 73 13.43 -4.43 -4.41
CA ARG A 73 12.31 -3.83 -3.69
C ARG A 73 11.02 -4.62 -3.83
N LEU A 74 10.92 -5.53 -4.80
CA LEU A 74 9.81 -6.48 -4.95
C LEU A 74 10.22 -7.88 -4.47
N ASN A 75 11.44 -8.31 -4.78
CA ASN A 75 11.86 -9.70 -4.58
C ASN A 75 12.42 -10.01 -3.18
N SER A 76 12.87 -9.01 -2.42
CA SER A 76 13.42 -9.19 -1.08
C SER A 76 12.54 -8.48 -0.05
N LYS A 77 11.89 -9.26 0.84
CA LYS A 77 11.04 -8.69 1.90
C LYS A 77 11.77 -7.67 2.77
N THR A 78 13.05 -7.90 3.08
CA THR A 78 13.85 -6.97 3.90
C THR A 78 14.12 -5.65 3.16
N VAL A 79 14.46 -5.71 1.88
CA VAL A 79 14.70 -4.51 1.06
C VAL A 79 13.40 -3.75 0.84
N ALA A 80 12.33 -4.47 0.47
CA ALA A 80 10.98 -3.97 0.33
C ALA A 80 10.49 -3.23 1.58
N GLN A 81 10.63 -3.87 2.75
CA GLN A 81 10.21 -3.30 4.02
C GLN A 81 10.96 -2.00 4.32
N LYS A 82 12.29 -1.99 4.19
CA LYS A 82 13.10 -0.78 4.38
C LYS A 82 12.66 0.33 3.44
N TYR A 83 12.39 -0.02 2.18
CA TYR A 83 11.95 0.93 1.16
C TYR A 83 10.57 1.52 1.48
N VAL A 84 9.56 0.70 1.74
CA VAL A 84 8.20 1.17 2.09
C VAL A 84 8.23 2.00 3.38
N LYS A 85 9.04 1.62 4.39
CA LYS A 85 9.24 2.40 5.61
C LYS A 85 9.82 3.78 5.31
N HIS A 86 10.81 3.86 4.43
CA HIS A 86 11.39 5.12 4.00
C HIS A 86 10.36 6.01 3.27
N VAL A 87 9.59 5.45 2.34
CA VAL A 87 8.54 6.20 1.63
C VAL A 87 7.46 6.72 2.61
N ALA A 88 7.04 5.90 3.57
CA ALA A 88 6.09 6.34 4.60
C ALA A 88 6.65 7.51 5.43
N LEU A 89 7.92 7.43 5.83
CA LEU A 89 8.61 8.50 6.55
C LEU A 89 8.72 9.78 5.73
N ASP A 90 9.00 9.69 4.43
CA ASP A 90 9.05 10.85 3.53
C ASP A 90 7.70 11.58 3.45
N PHE A 91 6.60 10.84 3.33
CA PHE A 91 5.25 11.43 3.39
C PHE A 91 4.98 12.11 4.73
N PHE A 92 5.35 11.44 5.84
CA PHE A 92 5.18 11.98 7.19
C PHE A 92 6.00 13.27 7.39
N GLN A 93 7.28 13.27 7.03
CA GLN A 93 8.15 14.44 7.16
C GLN A 93 7.71 15.61 6.27
N LYS A 94 7.16 15.32 5.08
CA LYS A 94 6.56 16.36 4.22
C LYS A 94 5.34 16.99 4.89
N ALA A 95 4.46 16.18 5.48
CA ALA A 95 3.31 16.67 6.22
C ALA A 95 3.73 17.51 7.43
N ASP A 96 4.68 17.00 8.22
CA ASP A 96 5.22 17.64 9.41
C ASP A 96 5.85 19.00 9.12
N LYS A 97 6.66 19.11 8.05
CA LYS A 97 7.25 20.40 7.64
C LYS A 97 6.19 21.43 7.25
N LEU A 98 5.12 20.99 6.57
CA LEU A 98 4.03 21.88 6.17
C LEU A 98 3.20 22.32 7.38
N ASP A 99 2.95 21.41 8.32
CA ASP A 99 2.27 21.69 9.59
C ASP A 99 3.04 22.73 10.42
N HIS A 100 4.35 22.54 10.59
CA HIS A 100 5.24 23.49 11.26
C HIS A 100 5.34 24.85 10.55
N SER A 101 5.07 24.91 9.25
CA SER A 101 5.03 26.18 8.51
C SER A 101 3.75 27.01 8.78
N GLY A 102 2.80 26.47 9.55
CA GLY A 102 1.54 27.13 9.89
C GLY A 102 0.56 27.26 8.73
N ARG A 103 0.79 26.57 7.61
CA ARG A 103 -0.03 26.61 6.39
C ARG A 103 -0.96 25.40 6.31
N PHE A 104 -1.98 25.39 7.15
CA PHE A 104 -2.96 24.31 7.20
C PHE A 104 -3.74 24.18 5.88
N SER A 105 -3.73 22.98 5.31
CA SER A 105 -4.40 22.66 4.04
C SER A 105 -4.81 21.19 4.01
N LEU A 106 -5.77 20.84 3.14
CA LEU A 106 -6.17 19.45 2.91
C LEU A 106 -4.98 18.57 2.52
N THR A 107 -3.98 19.14 1.83
CA THR A 107 -2.75 18.47 1.44
C THR A 107 -1.98 17.91 2.65
N ILE A 108 -1.92 18.62 3.78
CA ILE A 108 -1.23 18.12 4.98
C ILE A 108 -1.93 16.85 5.49
N VAL A 109 -3.26 16.90 5.58
CA VAL A 109 -4.07 15.77 6.04
C VAL A 109 -3.93 14.58 5.09
N GLU A 110 -3.95 14.83 3.77
CA GLU A 110 -3.73 13.80 2.75
C GLU A 110 -2.35 13.14 2.87
N LEU A 111 -1.30 13.92 3.14
CA LEU A 111 0.06 13.39 3.33
C LEU A 111 0.15 12.53 4.60
N PHE A 112 -0.44 12.97 5.73
CA PHE A 112 -0.50 12.14 6.94
C PHE A 112 -1.30 10.86 6.74
N ILE A 113 -2.44 10.92 6.04
CA ILE A 113 -3.23 9.73 5.70
C ILE A 113 -2.44 8.77 4.81
N ARG A 114 -1.71 9.28 3.80
CA ARG A 114 -0.84 8.44 2.96
C ARG A 114 0.25 7.76 3.80
N ALA A 115 0.93 8.51 4.67
CA ALA A 115 1.94 7.96 5.57
C ALA A 115 1.35 6.87 6.47
N SER A 116 0.20 7.12 7.10
CA SER A 116 -0.50 6.16 7.95
C SER A 116 -0.87 4.88 7.20
N ASN A 117 -1.40 5.00 5.98
CA ASN A 117 -1.76 3.84 5.17
C ASN A 117 -0.52 3.02 4.76
N LEU A 118 0.60 3.68 4.42
CA LEU A 118 1.85 2.98 4.10
C LEU A 118 2.45 2.27 5.33
N ILE A 119 2.31 2.85 6.53
CA ILE A 119 2.67 2.15 7.78
C ILE A 119 1.80 0.91 7.96
N THR A 120 0.50 1.01 7.71
CA THR A 120 -0.39 -0.17 7.76
C THR A 120 0.02 -1.24 6.74
N VAL A 121 0.47 -0.85 5.54
CA VAL A 121 1.00 -1.79 4.52
C VAL A 121 2.24 -2.53 5.02
N LEU A 122 3.05 -1.94 5.91
CA LEU A 122 4.22 -2.63 6.48
C LEU A 122 3.85 -3.91 7.25
N SER A 123 2.61 -4.06 7.71
CA SER A 123 2.13 -5.32 8.31
C SER A 123 2.24 -6.52 7.38
N VAL A 124 2.43 -6.34 6.06
CA VAL A 124 2.72 -7.44 5.11
C VAL A 124 4.05 -8.13 5.41
N PHE A 125 4.99 -7.44 6.05
CA PHE A 125 6.32 -7.95 6.35
C PHE A 125 6.46 -8.59 7.74
N GLY A 126 5.50 -8.38 8.64
CA GLY A 126 5.49 -8.90 10.02
C GLY A 126 4.73 -7.96 10.97
N ASP A 127 4.73 -8.28 12.27
CA ASP A 127 3.99 -7.49 13.27
C ASP A 127 4.62 -6.10 13.46
N ILE A 128 3.80 -5.06 13.42
CA ILE A 128 4.28 -3.67 13.35
C ILE A 128 5.08 -3.25 14.62
N ASP A 129 4.75 -3.84 15.77
CA ASP A 129 5.36 -3.52 17.06
C ASP A 129 6.85 -3.94 17.16
N ASP A 130 7.27 -4.93 16.37
CA ASP A 130 8.67 -5.38 16.34
C ASP A 130 9.61 -4.30 15.74
N TRP A 131 9.08 -3.32 15.00
CA TRP A 131 9.89 -2.34 14.25
C TRP A 131 10.03 -0.96 14.91
N VAL A 132 9.33 -0.74 16.03
CA VAL A 132 9.42 0.48 16.86
C VAL A 132 10.56 0.34 17.89
N SER A 133 11.02 -0.88 18.13
CA SER A 133 12.00 -1.22 19.17
C SER A 133 13.43 -1.43 18.64
N SER A 134 13.74 -1.06 17.39
CA SER A 134 15.08 -1.18 16.77
C SER A 134 15.43 0.05 15.97
#